data_AF-A0A6P0R6C0-F1
#
_entry.id   AF-A0A6P0R6C0-F1
#
_cell.length_a   1.000
_cell.length_b   1.000
_cell.length_c   1.000
_cell.angle_alpha   90.00
_cell.angle_beta   90.00
_cell.angle_gamma   90.00
#
_symmetry.space_group_name_H-M   'P 1'
#
loop_
_entity.id
_entity.type
_entity.pdbx_description
1 polymer ?
#
loop_
_entity_poly.entity_id
_entity_poly.type
_entity_poly.pdbx_seq_one_letter_code
_entity_poly.pdbx_strand_id
1 'polypeptide(L)' 'MDEQVLAKASYEARGFLNSIIGSLRLLADDIVDTPEEQGELTEEAYKSAVSLLRTLEVFENKLK' A
#
# COMPACT_ATOMS: atom_id res chain seq x y z
N MET A 1 -23.15 -8.56 5.14
CA MET A 1 -21.87 -7.83 5.16
C MET A 1 -22.19 -6.37 5.36
N ASP A 2 -21.59 -5.72 6.35
CA ASP A 2 -21.78 -4.29 6.56
C ASP A 2 -21.12 -3.53 5.40
N GLU A 3 -21.93 -2.82 4.62
CA GLU A 3 -21.48 -2.03 3.46
C GLU A 3 -20.41 -1.01 3.86
N GLN A 4 -20.44 -0.51 5.10
CA GLN A 4 -19.43 0.39 5.63
C GLN A 4 -18.08 -0.31 5.83
N VAL A 5 -18.08 -1.59 6.22
CA VAL A 5 -16.84 -2.37 6.40
C VAL A 5 -16.15 -2.61 5.06
N LEU A 6 -16.92 -2.96 4.02
CA LEU A 6 -16.38 -3.12 2.66
C LEU A 6 -15.87 -1.78 2.11
N ALA A 7 -16.66 -0.72 2.23
CA ALA A 7 -16.30 0.60 1.73
C ALA A 7 -15.01 1.13 2.38
N LYS A 8 -14.87 0.94 3.70
CA LYS A 8 -13.66 1.32 4.44
C LYS A 8 -12.44 0.51 3.98
N ALA A 9 -12.54 -0.82 3.94
CA ALA A 9 -11.43 -1.68 3.50
C ALA A 9 -11.00 -1.36 2.06
N SER A 10 -11.97 -1.10 1.17
CA SER A 10 -11.69 -0.69 -0.22
C SER A 10 -10.99 0.67 -0.31
N TYR A 11 -11.37 1.64 0.53
CA TYR A 11 -10.72 2.95 0.57
C TYR A 11 -9.27 2.84 1.05
N GLU A 12 -9.03 2.14 2.16
CA GLU A 12 -7.70 1.94 2.74
C GLU A 12 -6.80 1.14 1.78
N ALA A 13 -7.31 0.04 1.22
CA ALA A 13 -6.55 -0.79 0.28
C ALA A 13 -6.11 0.00 -0.96
N ARG A 14 -6.99 0.85 -1.52
CA ARG A 14 -6.64 1.73 -2.64
C ARG A 14 -5.54 2.72 -2.27
N GLY A 15 -5.58 3.29 -1.07
CA GLY A 15 -4.54 4.19 -0.58
C GLY A 15 -3.17 3.52 -0.55
N PHE A 16 -3.07 2.33 0.06
CA PHE A 16 -1.82 1.59 0.12
C PHE A 16 -1.34 1.12 -1.25
N LEU A 17 -2.24 0.63 -2.11
CA LEU A 17 -1.91 0.23 -3.47
C LEU A 17 -1.36 1.41 -4.30
N ASN A 18 -1.95 2.60 -4.15
CA ASN A 18 -1.46 3.79 -4.82
C ASN A 18 -0.05 4.17 -4.35
N SER A 19 0.25 4.08 -3.05
CA SER A 19 1.60 4.33 -2.53
C SER A 19 2.60 3.32 -3.09
N ILE A 20 2.29 2.01 -3.01
CA ILE A 20 3.13 0.93 -3.55
C ILE A 20 3.42 1.16 -5.05
N ILE A 21 2.39 1.39 -5.85
CA ILE A 21 2.55 1.58 -7.30
C ILE A 21 3.32 2.86 -7.61
N GLY A 22 3.07 3.95 -6.88
CA GLY A 22 3.78 5.21 -7.04
C GLY A 22 5.28 5.05 -6.78
N SER A 23 5.65 4.51 -5.62
CA SER A 23 7.05 4.29 -5.26
C SER A 23 7.75 3.34 -6.22
N LEU A 24 7.13 2.22 -6.58
CA LEU A 24 7.73 1.24 -7.49
C LEU A 24 7.88 1.79 -8.92
N ARG A 25 6.99 2.68 -9.38
CA ARG A 25 7.13 3.34 -10.68
C ARG A 25 8.30 4.31 -10.71
N LEU A 26 8.46 5.14 -9.67
CA LEU A 26 9.60 6.05 -9.56
C LEU A 26 10.93 5.28 -9.64
N LEU A 27 11.01 4.15 -8.93
CA LEU A 27 12.17 3.25 -8.97
C LEU A 27 12.37 2.61 -10.35
N ALA A 28 11.30 2.13 -10.99
CA ALA A 28 11.39 1.41 -12.27
C ALA A 28 11.72 2.32 -13.46
N ASP A 29 11.24 3.57 -13.42
CA ASP A 29 11.44 4.57 -14.48
C ASP A 29 12.74 5.37 -14.29
N ASP A 30 13.58 5.02 -13.30
CA ASP A 30 14.82 5.71 -12.90
C ASP A 30 14.60 7.20 -12.58
N ILE A 31 13.41 7.52 -12.07
CA ILE A 31 13.02 8.86 -11.60
C ILE A 31 13.41 8.97 -10.12
N VAL A 32 14.73 8.95 -9.88
CA VAL A 32 15.34 8.98 -8.55
C VAL A 32 16.69 9.67 -8.66
N ASP A 33 16.94 10.64 -7.79
CA ASP A 33 18.13 11.49 -7.85
C ASP A 33 19.32 10.85 -7.12
N THR A 34 19.09 10.08 -6.04
CA THR A 34 20.17 9.49 -5.24
C THR A 34 19.88 8.06 -4.76
N PRO A 35 20.91 7.28 -4.40
CA PRO A 35 20.74 5.96 -3.77
C PRO A 35 19.93 5.99 -2.46
N GLU A 36 20.00 7.08 -1.71
CA GLU A 36 19.22 7.27 -0.49
C GLU A 36 17.72 7.37 -0.82
N GLU A 37 17.34 8.15 -1.83
CA GLU A 37 15.95 8.26 -2.29
C GLU A 37 15.42 6.90 -2.79
N GLN A 38 16.26 6.10 -3.47
CA GLN A 38 15.90 4.74 -3.84
C GLN A 38 15.58 3.86 -2.62
N GLY A 39 16.39 4.01 -1.56
CA GLY A 39 16.15 3.35 -0.27
C GLY A 39 14.84 3.76 0.38
N GLU A 40 14.56 5.06 0.41
CA GLU A 40 13.32 5.62 0.98
C GLU A 40 12.07 5.14 0.22
N LEU A 41 12.09 5.16 -1.12
CA LEU A 41 10.98 4.66 -1.94
C LEU A 41 10.75 3.15 -1.75
N THR A 42 11.84 2.39 -1.60
CA THR A 42 11.76 0.94 -1.33
C THR A 42 11.14 0.70 0.05
N GLU A 43 11.53 1.47 1.06
CA GLU A 43 10.98 1.36 2.41
C GLU A 43 9.50 1.77 2.44
N GLU A 44 9.11 2.83 1.72
CA GLU A 44 7.73 3.30 1.60
C GLU A 44 6.83 2.24 0.94
N ALA A 45 7.28 1.64 -0.16
CA ALA A 45 6.57 0.54 -0.82
C ALA A 45 6.39 -0.65 0.13
N TYR A 46 7.44 -1.01 0.87
CA TYR A 46 7.40 -2.09 1.86
C TYR A 46 6.42 -1.81 3.01
N LYS A 47 6.49 -0.63 3.64
CA LYS A 47 5.60 -0.23 4.73
C LYS A 47 4.13 -0.20 4.28
N SER A 48 3.89 0.28 3.06
CA SER A 48 2.55 0.30 2.47
C SER A 48 2.03 -1.11 2.18
N ALA A 49 2.88 -2.02 1.70
CA ALA A 49 2.51 -3.43 1.49
C ALA A 49 2.15 -4.15 2.81
N VAL A 50 2.92 -3.93 3.87
CA VAL A 50 2.62 -4.48 5.21
C VAL A 50 1.28 -3.94 5.73
N SER A 51 1.01 -2.65 5.53
CA SER A 51 -0.24 -2.02 5.97
C SER A 51 -1.45 -2.50 5.16
N LEU A 52 -1.27 -2.71 3.85
CA LEU A 52 -2.27 -3.35 2.99
C LEU A 52 -2.60 -4.76 3.50
N LEU A 53 -1.59 -5.59 3.80
CA LEU A 53 -1.79 -6.94 4.31
C LEU A 53 -2.61 -6.94 5.61
N ARG A 54 -2.27 -6.06 6.56
CA ARG A 54 -3.04 -5.91 7.81
C ARG A 54 -4.49 -5.48 7.56
N THR A 55 -4.71 -4.60 6.59
CA THR A 55 -6.07 -4.15 6.21
C THR A 55 -6.89 -5.31 5.68
N LEU A 56 -6.30 -6.15 4.83
CA LEU A 56 -6.96 -7.33 4.28
C LEU A 56 -7.23 -8.39 5.35
N GLU A 57 -6.30 -8.62 6.28
CA GLU A 57 -6.48 -9.54 7.41
C GLU A 57 -7.64 -9.10 8.32
N VAL A 58 -7.71 -7.82 8.68
CA VAL A 58 -8.81 -7.27 9.48
C VAL A 58 -10.14 -7.39 8.72
N PHE A 59 -10.14 -7.14 7.42
CA PHE A 59 -11.33 -7.32 6.59
C PHE A 59 -11.79 -8.78 6.55
N GLU A 60 -10.88 -9.73 6.30
CA GLU A 60 -11.19 -11.17 6.27
C GLU A 60 -11.76 -11.65 7.61
N ASN A 61 -11.16 -11.23 8.72
CA ASN A 61 -11.63 -11.59 10.06
C ASN A 61 -13.03 -11.04 10.39
N LYS A 62 -13.48 -9.99 9.70
CA LYS A 62 -14.86 -9.48 9.79
C LYS A 62 -15.85 -10.19 8.87
N LEU A 63 -15.36 -11.00 7.93
CA LEU A 63 -16.20 -11.84 7.07
C LEU A 63 -16.53 -13.20 7.73
N LYS A 64 -15.71 -13.63 8.69
CA LYS A 64 -15.94 -14.82 9.52
C LYS A 64 -16.99 -14.52 10.59
#